data_AF-A0A9W6T6T6-F1
#
_entry.id   AF-A0A9W6T6T6-F1
#
_cell.length_a   1.000
_cell.length_b   1.000
_cell.length_c   1.000
_cell.angle_alpha   90.00
_cell.angle_beta   90.00
_cell.angle_gamma   90.00
#
_symmetry.space_group_name_H-M   'P 1'
#
loop_
_entity.id
_entity.type
_entity.pdbx_description
1 polymer ?
#
loop_
_entity_poly.entity_id
_entity_poly.type
_entity_poly.pdbx_seq_one_letter_code
_entity_poly.pdbx_strand_id
1 'polypeptide(L)'
;MITFGAGIGTGFWIGMGAALRNGGPFGIVFAYFIESLIVYIMFIQVGEMTTYQPIHGGFINQIRLYVDDATAFAQGISFAFNWMVCLAAELTAGISVLKMWDTEGVVTTAEYIIIFFVIYVLCNLWPVKAYGYIEYVQSFVKIISMAGVTLFMFVSTCGGLPKSNGAIGYKYWKNPGWIRNGIKGIILALSQAGFAFGGGEHIAVVAGEVKHPRRFIPRCTQPIFWRFCIFFIGNSWLITMNVPYDDDMLNNNHGSLASPYIITMKRGGVKFLPHLLNALILLAVISCGNSSVYIASRSLVACSDIKLIHPIFGWKDRAGRPW
;
A
#
# COMPACT_ATOMS: atom_id res chain seq x y z
N MET A 1 13.90 -3.82 2.66
CA MET A 1 13.32 -3.67 1.30
C MET A 1 11.90 -4.17 1.27
N ILE A 2 11.65 -5.42 1.68
CA ILE A 2 10.30 -6.03 1.71
C ILE A 2 9.28 -5.15 2.46
N THR A 3 9.56 -4.73 3.70
CA THR A 3 8.66 -3.84 4.47
C THR A 3 8.37 -2.50 3.77
N PHE A 4 9.35 -1.95 3.05
CA PHE A 4 9.17 -0.68 2.37
C PHE A 4 8.36 -0.84 1.07
N GLY A 5 8.58 -1.91 0.32
CA GLY A 5 7.79 -2.23 -0.88
C GLY A 5 6.39 -2.76 -0.60
N ALA A 6 6.14 -3.24 0.63
CA ALA A 6 4.84 -3.73 1.06
C ALA A 6 3.80 -2.61 1.17
N GLY A 7 4.19 -1.43 1.66
CA GLY A 7 3.28 -0.27 1.73
C GLY A 7 3.08 0.44 0.39
N ILE A 8 3.73 0.00 -0.69
CA ILE A 8 3.53 0.56 -2.03
C ILE A 8 2.53 -0.33 -2.77
N GLY A 9 1.26 0.07 -2.71
CA GLY A 9 0.15 -0.66 -3.34
C GLY A 9 -0.91 0.29 -3.90
N THR A 10 -2.14 -0.21 -3.97
CA THR A 10 -3.28 0.52 -4.54
C THR A 10 -3.60 1.83 -3.83
N GLY A 11 -3.40 1.88 -2.51
CA GLY A 11 -3.63 3.10 -1.73
C GLY A 11 -2.77 4.28 -2.20
N PHE A 12 -1.49 4.03 -2.50
CA PHE A 12 -0.59 5.03 -3.06
C PHE A 12 -0.95 5.37 -4.51
N TRP A 13 -1.08 4.36 -5.37
CA TRP A 13 -1.22 4.60 -6.83
C TRP A 13 -2.59 5.09 -7.27
N ILE A 14 -3.66 4.55 -6.68
CA ILE A 14 -5.05 4.82 -7.08
C ILE A 14 -5.78 5.60 -5.99
N GLY A 15 -5.62 5.18 -4.72
CA GLY A 15 -6.31 5.75 -3.56
C GLY A 15 -6.06 7.24 -3.35
N MET A 16 -4.87 7.75 -3.68
CA MET A 16 -4.57 9.18 -3.58
C MET A 16 -5.52 10.06 -4.41
N GLY A 17 -6.08 9.55 -5.51
CA GLY A 17 -7.08 10.28 -6.31
C GLY A 17 -8.37 10.55 -5.53
N ALA A 18 -8.87 9.53 -4.82
CA ALA A 18 -10.03 9.65 -3.96
C ALA A 18 -9.76 10.59 -2.77
N ALA A 19 -8.57 10.51 -2.17
CA ALA A 19 -8.17 11.41 -1.08
C ALA A 19 -8.13 12.88 -1.54
N LEU A 20 -7.56 13.15 -2.72
CA LEU A 20 -7.53 14.49 -3.32
C LEU A 20 -8.95 14.99 -3.62
N ARG A 21 -9.77 14.16 -4.25
CA ARG A 21 -11.17 14.49 -4.58
C ARG A 21 -11.99 14.86 -3.35
N ASN A 22 -11.77 14.18 -2.23
CA ASN A 22 -12.57 14.39 -1.01
C ASN A 22 -12.05 15.53 -0.13
N GLY A 23 -10.74 15.60 0.10
CA GLY A 23 -10.13 16.55 1.04
C GLY A 23 -9.58 17.84 0.41
N GLY A 24 -9.32 17.82 -0.89
CA GLY A 24 -8.62 18.91 -1.58
C GLY A 24 -7.14 19.00 -1.17
N PRO A 25 -6.42 20.03 -1.66
CA PRO A 25 -4.98 20.15 -1.55
C PRO A 25 -4.40 20.08 -0.14
N PHE A 26 -4.89 20.94 0.74
CA PHE A 26 -4.49 20.93 2.13
C PHE A 26 -4.98 19.67 2.84
N GLY A 27 -6.21 19.24 2.56
CA GLY A 27 -6.80 18.10 3.27
C GLY A 27 -6.05 16.80 3.06
N ILE A 28 -5.62 16.49 1.83
CA ILE A 28 -4.80 15.30 1.57
C ILE A 28 -3.40 15.41 2.19
N VAL A 29 -2.71 16.55 2.05
CA VAL A 29 -1.36 16.72 2.60
C VAL A 29 -1.38 16.62 4.12
N PHE A 30 -2.36 17.27 4.76
CA PHE A 30 -2.52 17.24 6.20
C PHE A 30 -2.93 15.85 6.72
N ALA A 31 -3.83 15.16 6.03
CA ALA A 31 -4.19 13.79 6.35
C ALA A 31 -3.00 12.83 6.28
N TYR A 32 -2.21 12.89 5.20
CA TYR A 32 -1.02 12.05 5.04
C TYR A 32 0.09 12.41 6.03
N PHE A 33 0.18 13.67 6.44
CA PHE A 33 1.08 14.09 7.52
C PHE A 33 0.68 13.48 8.85
N ILE A 34 -0.60 13.59 9.26
CA ILE A 34 -1.11 12.98 10.49
C ILE A 34 -0.91 11.47 10.48
N GLU A 35 -1.29 10.80 9.38
CA GLU A 35 -1.14 9.35 9.27
C GLU A 35 0.32 8.92 9.41
N SER A 36 1.23 9.68 8.78
CA SER A 36 2.65 9.40 8.92
C SER A 36 3.13 9.51 10.37
N LEU A 37 2.61 10.45 11.17
CA LEU A 37 2.94 10.55 12.60
C LEU A 37 2.42 9.36 13.41
N ILE A 38 1.20 8.89 13.12
CA ILE A 38 0.63 7.70 13.77
C ILE A 38 1.50 6.48 13.47
N VAL A 39 1.83 6.30 12.20
CA VAL A 39 2.68 5.19 11.72
C VAL A 39 4.09 5.28 12.30
N TYR A 40 4.64 6.48 12.48
CA TYR A 40 5.94 6.69 13.14
C TYR A 40 5.97 6.10 14.54
N ILE A 41 4.99 6.47 15.36
CA ILE A 41 4.89 6.05 16.76
C ILE A 41 4.74 4.54 16.81
N MET A 42 3.89 3.97 15.94
CA MET A 42 3.73 2.53 15.80
C MET A 42 5.06 1.83 15.46
N PHE A 43 5.80 2.33 14.47
CA PHE A 43 7.07 1.73 14.06
C PHE A 43 8.12 1.75 15.17
N ILE A 44 8.22 2.84 15.92
CA ILE A 44 9.15 2.93 17.05
C ILE A 44 8.79 1.90 18.12
N GLN A 45 7.52 1.85 18.53
CA GLN A 45 7.03 0.91 19.54
C GLN A 45 7.32 -0.54 19.13
N VAL A 46 6.91 -0.91 17.92
CA VAL A 46 7.16 -2.25 17.37
C VAL A 46 8.66 -2.54 17.27
N GLY A 47 9.46 -1.56 16.83
CA GLY A 47 10.90 -1.68 16.72
C GLY A 47 11.58 -1.95 18.06
N GLU A 48 11.22 -1.22 19.10
CA GLU A 48 11.74 -1.39 20.46
C GLU A 48 11.33 -2.74 21.06
N MET A 49 10.04 -3.07 21.01
CA MET A 49 9.50 -4.33 21.55
C MET A 49 10.14 -5.55 20.88
N THR A 50 10.27 -5.50 19.55
CA THR A 50 10.86 -6.58 18.75
C THR A 50 12.37 -6.70 18.95
N THR A 51 13.05 -5.59 19.22
CA THR A 51 14.48 -5.60 19.55
C THR A 51 14.72 -6.16 20.95
N TYR A 52 13.88 -5.80 21.92
CA TYR A 52 13.97 -6.30 23.28
C TYR A 52 13.76 -7.82 23.34
N GLN A 53 12.61 -8.26 22.81
CA GLN A 53 12.23 -9.67 22.77
C GLN A 53 11.78 -10.06 21.36
N PRO A 54 12.67 -10.63 20.54
CA PRO A 54 12.32 -11.16 19.23
C PRO A 54 11.61 -12.51 19.42
N ILE A 55 10.31 -12.56 19.11
CA ILE A 55 9.49 -13.75 19.31
C ILE A 55 8.79 -14.10 18.01
N HIS A 56 8.65 -15.41 17.76
CA HIS A 56 7.83 -15.92 16.68
C HIS A 56 6.35 -15.54 16.89
N GLY A 57 5.65 -15.17 15.82
CA GLY A 57 4.29 -14.62 15.87
C GLY A 57 4.21 -13.09 15.92
N GLY A 58 5.34 -12.39 15.90
CA GLY A 58 5.41 -10.93 15.76
C GLY A 58 4.64 -10.17 16.84
N PHE A 59 3.97 -9.08 16.45
CA PHE A 59 3.27 -8.20 17.38
C PHE A 59 2.05 -8.87 18.06
N ILE A 60 1.42 -9.88 17.45
CA ILE A 60 0.28 -10.59 18.04
C ILE A 60 0.72 -11.29 19.34
N ASN A 61 1.86 -11.99 19.30
CA ASN A 61 2.40 -12.66 20.47
C ASN A 61 3.02 -11.66 21.47
N GLN A 62 3.52 -10.52 21.00
CA GLN A 62 3.96 -9.44 21.89
C GLN A 62 2.80 -8.84 22.69
N ILE A 63 1.67 -8.54 22.04
CA ILE A 63 0.46 -8.03 22.71
C ILE A 63 0.00 -9.02 23.78
N ARG A 64 0.05 -10.32 23.46
CA ARG A 64 -0.28 -11.37 24.41
C ARG A 64 0.58 -11.33 25.68
N LEU A 65 1.87 -11.06 25.53
CA LEU A 65 2.83 -11.05 26.65
C LEU A 65 2.80 -9.74 27.45
N TYR A 66 2.53 -8.62 26.81
CA TYR A 66 2.62 -7.29 27.43
C TYR A 66 1.27 -6.68 27.83
N VAL A 67 0.16 -7.18 27.27
CA VAL A 67 -1.19 -6.67 27.52
C VAL A 67 -2.05 -7.77 28.12
N ASP A 68 -2.68 -8.61 27.28
CA ASP A 68 -3.49 -9.76 27.70
C ASP A 68 -3.86 -10.64 26.48
N ASP A 69 -4.34 -11.86 26.75
CA ASP A 69 -4.75 -12.83 25.73
C ASP A 69 -5.96 -12.35 24.90
N ALA A 70 -6.92 -11.60 25.49
CA ALA A 70 -8.12 -11.15 24.79
C ALA A 70 -7.81 -10.02 23.80
N THR A 71 -6.94 -9.07 24.17
CA THR A 71 -6.44 -8.03 23.25
C THR A 71 -5.61 -8.65 22.12
N ALA A 72 -4.81 -9.67 22.42
CA ALA A 72 -4.06 -10.41 21.41
C ALA A 72 -4.98 -11.13 20.42
N PHE A 73 -6.06 -11.76 20.90
CA PHE A 73 -7.09 -12.38 20.07
C PHE A 73 -7.77 -11.35 19.17
N ALA A 74 -8.24 -10.24 19.74
CA ALA A 74 -8.93 -9.19 19.01
C ALA A 74 -8.05 -8.60 17.91
N GLN A 75 -6.79 -8.29 18.22
CA GLN A 75 -5.85 -7.77 17.24
C GLN A 75 -5.51 -8.81 16.17
N GLY A 76 -5.27 -10.07 16.54
CA GLY A 76 -4.91 -11.12 15.59
C GLY A 76 -6.00 -11.39 14.56
N ILE A 77 -7.26 -11.45 14.99
CA ILE A 77 -8.42 -11.58 14.09
C ILE A 77 -8.61 -10.33 13.24
N SER A 78 -8.55 -9.14 13.84
CA SER A 78 -8.71 -7.86 13.11
C SER A 78 -7.63 -7.70 12.03
N PHE A 79 -6.41 -8.12 12.33
CA PHE A 79 -5.29 -8.07 11.41
C PHE A 79 -5.46 -9.07 10.25
N ALA A 80 -5.83 -10.32 10.54
CA ALA A 80 -6.12 -11.30 9.49
C ALA A 80 -7.26 -10.81 8.59
N PHE A 81 -8.33 -10.26 9.17
CA PHE A 81 -9.46 -9.71 8.44
C PHE A 81 -9.09 -8.51 7.58
N ASN A 82 -8.28 -7.58 8.09
CA ASN A 82 -7.77 -6.44 7.33
C ASN A 82 -7.06 -6.89 6.05
N TRP A 83 -6.20 -7.91 6.13
CA TRP A 83 -5.50 -8.43 4.96
C TRP A 83 -6.41 -9.20 3.99
N MET A 84 -7.44 -9.90 4.48
CA MET A 84 -8.47 -10.49 3.61
C MET A 84 -9.27 -9.43 2.85
N VAL A 85 -9.61 -8.31 3.49
CA VAL A 85 -10.27 -7.17 2.83
C VAL A 85 -9.32 -6.48 1.85
N CYS A 86 -8.04 -6.34 2.22
CA CYS A 86 -7.01 -5.79 1.33
C CYS A 86 -6.89 -6.62 0.04
N LEU A 87 -6.93 -7.96 0.11
CA LEU A 87 -6.95 -8.82 -1.08
C LEU A 87 -8.09 -8.47 -2.05
N ALA A 88 -9.30 -8.22 -1.53
CA ALA A 88 -10.44 -7.83 -2.36
C ALA A 88 -10.25 -6.45 -3.00
N ALA A 89 -9.65 -5.51 -2.28
CA ALA A 89 -9.30 -4.18 -2.81
C ALA A 89 -8.25 -4.28 -3.94
N GLU A 90 -7.21 -5.09 -3.74
CA GLU A 90 -6.16 -5.34 -4.74
C GLU A 90 -6.72 -6.03 -5.98
N LEU A 91 -7.59 -7.05 -5.83
CA LEU A 91 -8.28 -7.70 -6.94
C LEU A 91 -9.08 -6.69 -7.79
N THR A 92 -9.86 -5.84 -7.13
CA THR A 92 -10.69 -4.82 -7.80
C THR A 92 -9.82 -3.82 -8.56
N ALA A 93 -8.72 -3.38 -7.95
CA ALA A 93 -7.78 -2.48 -8.59
C ALA A 93 -7.11 -3.13 -9.81
N GLY A 94 -6.64 -4.37 -9.68
CA GLY A 94 -6.00 -5.13 -10.76
C GLY A 94 -6.92 -5.35 -11.96
N ILE A 95 -8.20 -5.65 -11.72
CA ILE A 95 -9.22 -5.71 -12.77
C ILE A 95 -9.35 -4.35 -13.47
N SER A 96 -9.41 -3.25 -12.71
CA SER A 96 -9.55 -1.92 -13.31
C SER A 96 -8.30 -1.46 -14.09
N VAL A 97 -7.13 -2.00 -13.75
CA VAL A 97 -5.89 -1.82 -14.50
C VAL A 97 -5.97 -2.57 -15.85
N LEU A 98 -6.44 -3.82 -15.86
CA LEU A 98 -6.58 -4.63 -17.08
C LEU A 98 -7.64 -4.08 -18.03
N LYS A 99 -8.77 -3.58 -17.49
CA LYS A 99 -9.84 -2.91 -18.26
C LYS A 99 -9.39 -1.65 -19.00
N MET A 100 -8.21 -1.09 -18.67
CA MET A 100 -7.63 -0.01 -19.48
C MET A 100 -7.22 -0.51 -20.88
N TRP A 101 -6.74 -1.76 -20.99
CA TRP A 101 -6.31 -2.36 -22.26
C TRP A 101 -7.40 -3.20 -22.90
N ASP A 102 -8.29 -3.81 -22.11
CA ASP A 102 -9.47 -4.51 -22.63
C ASP A 102 -10.62 -3.52 -22.89
N THR A 103 -10.49 -2.71 -23.95
CA THR A 103 -11.51 -1.71 -24.32
C THR A 103 -12.74 -2.32 -24.99
N GLU A 104 -12.61 -3.51 -25.55
CA GLU A 104 -13.71 -4.24 -26.23
C GLU A 104 -14.53 -5.08 -25.24
N GLY A 105 -14.07 -5.22 -24.00
CA GLY A 105 -14.76 -6.02 -22.97
C GLY A 105 -14.77 -7.50 -23.30
N VAL A 106 -13.70 -7.98 -23.93
CA VAL A 106 -13.56 -9.39 -24.35
C VAL A 106 -13.56 -10.31 -23.12
N VAL A 107 -12.98 -9.84 -22.01
CA VAL A 107 -12.85 -10.62 -20.77
C VAL A 107 -13.82 -10.09 -19.72
N THR A 108 -14.67 -10.97 -19.21
CA THR A 108 -15.60 -10.65 -18.15
C THR A 108 -14.88 -10.42 -16.83
N THR A 109 -15.51 -9.65 -15.94
CA THR A 109 -14.99 -9.43 -14.58
C THR A 109 -14.75 -10.74 -13.83
N ALA A 110 -15.60 -11.75 -14.02
CA ALA A 110 -15.47 -13.06 -13.37
C ALA A 110 -14.21 -13.82 -13.82
N GLU A 111 -13.88 -13.77 -15.11
CA GLU A 111 -12.68 -14.42 -15.66
C GLU A 111 -11.40 -13.79 -15.10
N TYR A 112 -11.35 -12.45 -14.99
CA TYR A 112 -10.22 -11.80 -14.33
C TYR A 112 -10.07 -12.22 -12.88
N ILE A 113 -11.17 -12.33 -12.13
CA ILE A 113 -11.14 -12.80 -10.73
C ILE A 113 -10.52 -14.20 -10.65
N ILE A 114 -10.95 -15.12 -11.52
CA ILE A 114 -10.41 -16.49 -11.58
C ILE A 114 -8.90 -16.47 -11.88
N ILE A 115 -8.46 -15.66 -12.85
CA ILE A 115 -7.05 -15.53 -13.21
C ILE A 115 -6.22 -15.07 -12.01
N PHE A 116 -6.62 -13.99 -11.33
CA PHE A 116 -5.92 -13.51 -10.15
C PHE A 116 -5.92 -14.54 -9.02
N PHE A 117 -7.04 -15.23 -8.78
CA PHE A 117 -7.14 -16.26 -7.76
C PHE A 117 -6.17 -17.41 -8.03
N VAL A 118 -6.11 -17.90 -9.28
CA VAL A 118 -5.16 -18.94 -9.70
C VAL A 118 -3.72 -18.47 -9.49
N ILE A 119 -3.38 -17.23 -9.88
CA ILE A 119 -2.05 -16.66 -9.66
C ILE A 119 -1.70 -16.64 -8.17
N TYR A 120 -2.60 -16.16 -7.31
CA TYR A 120 -2.34 -16.07 -5.87
C TYR A 120 -2.19 -17.44 -5.22
N VAL A 121 -3.02 -18.41 -5.60
CA VAL A 121 -2.91 -19.80 -5.11
C VAL A 121 -1.57 -20.39 -5.53
N LEU A 122 -1.21 -20.30 -6.81
CA LEU A 122 0.06 -20.85 -7.31
C LEU A 122 1.28 -20.20 -6.63
N CYS A 123 1.27 -18.89 -6.42
CA CYS A 123 2.33 -18.18 -5.71
C CYS A 123 2.44 -18.61 -4.24
N ASN A 124 1.32 -18.86 -3.56
CA ASN A 124 1.31 -19.31 -2.16
C ASN A 124 1.67 -20.79 -2.00
N LEU A 125 1.53 -21.60 -3.06
CA LEU A 125 2.02 -22.97 -3.10
C LEU A 125 3.54 -23.06 -3.29
N TRP A 126 4.25 -21.97 -3.61
CA TRP A 126 5.71 -22.01 -3.70
C TRP A 126 6.40 -22.03 -2.33
N PRO A 127 7.66 -22.51 -2.26
CA PRO A 127 8.45 -22.42 -1.05
C PRO A 127 8.62 -20.97 -0.59
N VAL A 128 8.59 -20.73 0.72
CA VAL A 128 8.74 -19.39 1.34
C VAL A 128 10.02 -18.67 0.87
N LYS A 129 11.08 -19.42 0.56
CA LYS A 129 12.33 -18.86 0.01
C LYS A 129 12.14 -18.22 -1.37
N ALA A 130 11.33 -18.83 -2.24
CA ALA A 130 11.03 -18.29 -3.56
C ALA A 130 10.16 -17.04 -3.45
N TYR A 131 9.15 -17.08 -2.57
CA TYR A 131 8.33 -15.90 -2.23
C TYR A 131 9.22 -14.71 -1.81
N GLY A 132 10.13 -14.92 -0.85
CA GLY A 132 11.01 -13.84 -0.37
C GLY A 132 11.90 -13.22 -1.46
N TYR A 133 12.33 -14.01 -2.45
CA TYR A 133 13.12 -13.51 -3.57
C TYR A 133 12.27 -12.70 -4.57
N ILE A 134 11.09 -13.20 -4.93
CA ILE A 134 10.15 -12.49 -5.82
C ILE A 134 9.76 -11.15 -5.20
N GLU A 135 9.43 -11.14 -3.91
CA GLU A 135 9.00 -9.93 -3.22
C GLU A 135 10.13 -8.92 -3.06
N TYR A 136 11.37 -9.39 -2.93
CA TYR A 136 12.54 -8.52 -2.97
C TYR A 136 12.67 -7.81 -4.33
N VAL A 137 12.58 -8.55 -5.43
CA VAL A 137 12.68 -7.99 -6.79
C VAL A 137 11.51 -7.04 -7.07
N GLN A 138 10.28 -7.44 -6.76
CA GLN A 138 9.10 -6.61 -6.95
C GLN A 138 9.16 -5.34 -6.08
N SER A 139 9.59 -5.45 -4.82
CA SER A 139 9.80 -4.27 -3.96
C SER A 139 10.82 -3.31 -4.57
N PHE A 140 11.92 -3.81 -5.14
CA PHE A 140 12.92 -2.97 -5.79
C PHE A 140 12.34 -2.20 -6.99
N VAL A 141 11.57 -2.89 -7.85
CA VAL A 141 10.87 -2.26 -8.97
C VAL A 141 9.89 -1.20 -8.50
N LYS A 142 9.09 -1.48 -7.45
CA LYS A 142 8.12 -0.51 -6.88
C LYS A 142 8.81 0.76 -6.38
N ILE A 143 9.95 0.63 -5.71
CA ILE A 143 10.70 1.77 -5.17
C ILE A 143 11.25 2.65 -6.29
N ILE A 144 11.84 2.04 -7.33
CA ILE A 144 12.34 2.78 -8.50
C ILE A 144 11.18 3.47 -9.21
N SER A 145 10.05 2.77 -9.38
CA SER A 145 8.85 3.31 -10.02
C SER A 145 8.32 4.53 -9.26
N MET A 146 8.22 4.43 -7.94
CA MET A 146 7.80 5.52 -7.08
C MET A 146 8.76 6.72 -7.18
N ALA A 147 10.07 6.49 -7.13
CA ALA A 147 11.06 7.56 -7.28
C ALA A 147 10.97 8.23 -8.66
N GLY A 148 10.83 7.45 -9.73
CA GLY A 148 10.68 7.95 -11.10
C GLY A 148 9.41 8.78 -11.29
N VAL A 149 8.28 8.31 -10.75
CA VAL A 149 7.01 9.06 -10.80
C VAL A 149 7.09 10.33 -9.95
N THR A 150 7.71 10.28 -8.77
CA THR A 150 7.92 11.48 -7.93
C THR A 150 8.70 12.55 -8.70
N LEU A 151 9.79 12.15 -9.36
CA LEU A 151 10.59 13.06 -10.20
C LEU A 151 9.77 13.60 -11.38
N PHE A 152 9.00 12.74 -12.06
CA PHE A 152 8.11 13.15 -13.14
C PHE A 152 7.09 14.20 -12.67
N MET A 153 6.45 13.98 -11.52
CA MET A 153 5.48 14.91 -10.94
C MET A 153 6.13 16.25 -10.57
N PHE A 154 7.36 16.23 -10.06
CA PHE A 154 8.12 17.44 -9.80
C PHE A 154 8.42 18.23 -11.08
N VAL A 155 8.94 17.57 -12.13
CA VAL A 155 9.17 18.19 -13.45
C VAL A 155 7.88 18.75 -14.03
N SER A 156 6.77 18.03 -13.87
CA SER A 156 5.44 18.47 -14.28
C SER A 156 5.00 19.76 -13.58
N THR A 157 5.16 19.84 -12.26
CA THR A 157 4.85 21.05 -11.49
C THR A 157 5.64 22.27 -11.98
N CYS A 158 6.92 22.07 -12.33
CA CYS A 158 7.79 23.11 -12.89
C CYS A 158 7.45 23.49 -14.33
N GLY A 159 6.53 22.78 -14.99
CA GLY A 159 6.10 23.04 -16.36
C GLY A 159 6.97 22.41 -17.44
N GLY A 160 7.75 21.38 -17.11
CA GLY A 160 8.66 20.71 -18.04
C GLY A 160 7.99 19.72 -19.01
N LEU A 161 6.65 19.67 -19.08
CA LEU A 161 5.93 18.75 -19.95
C LEU A 161 5.60 19.37 -21.32
N PRO A 162 5.54 18.57 -22.40
CA PRO A 162 5.30 19.07 -23.76
C PRO A 162 4.02 19.90 -23.93
N LYS A 163 2.97 19.58 -23.17
CA LYS A 163 1.69 20.31 -23.17
C LYS A 163 1.55 21.32 -22.01
N SER A 164 2.64 21.62 -21.30
CA SER A 164 2.58 22.56 -20.19
C SER A 164 2.62 23.99 -20.70
N ASN A 165 1.65 24.81 -20.28
CA ASN A 165 1.63 26.24 -20.56
C ASN A 165 2.37 27.02 -19.45
N GLY A 166 3.62 26.63 -19.16
CA GLY A 166 4.43 27.15 -18.06
C GLY A 166 4.31 26.35 -16.76
N ALA A 167 4.90 26.87 -15.67
CA ALA A 167 4.88 26.23 -14.35
C ALA A 167 3.47 26.23 -13.76
N ILE A 168 2.99 25.06 -13.31
CA ILE A 168 1.66 24.92 -12.70
C ILE A 168 1.68 25.51 -11.27
N GLY A 169 2.73 25.20 -10.50
CA GLY A 169 2.91 25.67 -9.13
C GLY A 169 1.66 25.46 -8.26
N TYR A 170 1.15 26.53 -7.67
CA TYR A 170 -0.02 26.51 -6.77
C TYR A 170 -1.33 26.88 -7.47
N LYS A 171 -1.44 26.73 -8.79
CA LYS A 171 -2.65 27.09 -9.54
C LYS A 171 -3.90 26.44 -8.95
N TYR A 172 -3.84 25.13 -8.68
CA TYR A 172 -4.99 24.36 -8.17
C TYR A 172 -5.29 24.59 -6.69
N TRP A 173 -4.31 25.10 -5.92
CA TRP A 173 -4.53 25.55 -4.55
C TRP A 173 -5.30 26.88 -4.48
N LYS A 174 -5.24 27.69 -5.54
CA LYS A 174 -6.02 28.93 -5.64
C LYS A 174 -7.39 28.68 -6.25
N ASN A 175 -7.45 27.95 -7.37
CA ASN A 175 -8.67 27.60 -8.08
C ASN A 175 -8.60 26.15 -8.55
N PRO A 176 -9.48 25.24 -8.10
CA PRO A 176 -10.75 25.48 -7.42
C PRO A 176 -10.67 25.85 -5.92
N GLY A 177 -9.52 25.68 -5.27
CA GLY A 177 -9.30 26.10 -3.89
C GLY A 177 -8.34 25.18 -3.13
N TRP A 178 -8.02 25.53 -1.88
CA TRP A 178 -7.04 24.79 -1.08
C TRP A 178 -7.65 23.66 -0.25
N ILE A 179 -8.98 23.67 -0.02
CA ILE A 179 -9.68 22.66 0.77
C ILE A 179 -11.02 22.32 0.14
N ARG A 180 -11.41 21.04 0.21
CA ARG A 180 -12.73 20.56 -0.21
C ARG A 180 -13.43 19.88 0.96
N ASN A 181 -14.75 20.10 1.07
CA ASN A 181 -15.62 19.51 2.10
C ASN A 181 -15.19 19.79 3.58
N GLY A 182 -14.32 20.78 3.82
CA GLY A 182 -13.85 21.15 5.16
C GLY A 182 -13.29 19.97 5.97
N ILE A 183 -13.63 19.92 7.26
CA ILE A 183 -13.18 18.87 8.19
C ILE A 183 -13.60 17.47 7.71
N LYS A 184 -14.81 17.34 7.16
CA LYS A 184 -15.30 16.05 6.61
C LYS A 184 -14.39 15.54 5.50
N GLY A 185 -13.91 16.44 4.63
CA GLY A 185 -12.94 16.10 3.58
C GLY A 185 -11.61 15.59 4.14
N ILE A 186 -11.11 16.23 5.21
CA ILE A 186 -9.88 15.83 5.90
C ILE A 186 -10.02 14.43 6.50
N ILE A 187 -11.14 14.14 7.19
CA ILE A 187 -11.38 12.82 7.80
C ILE A 187 -11.46 11.72 6.73
N LEU A 188 -12.11 11.99 5.60
CA LEU A 188 -12.17 11.05 4.48
C LEU A 188 -10.79 10.82 3.85
N ALA A 189 -9.99 11.88 3.72
CA ALA A 189 -8.61 11.76 3.25
C ALA A 189 -7.72 11.00 4.24
N LEU A 190 -7.97 11.13 5.55
CA LEU A 190 -7.26 10.39 6.60
C LEU A 190 -7.56 8.89 6.55
N SER A 191 -8.83 8.52 6.36
CA SER A 191 -9.19 7.10 6.14
C SER A 191 -8.47 6.51 4.93
N GLN A 192 -8.37 7.27 3.84
CA GLN A 192 -7.65 6.84 2.65
C GLN A 192 -6.13 6.79 2.84
N ALA A 193 -5.58 7.68 3.68
CA ALA A 193 -4.17 7.66 4.07
C ALA A 193 -3.85 6.42 4.90
N GLY A 194 -4.69 6.07 5.88
CA GLY A 194 -4.53 4.86 6.69
C GLY A 194 -4.48 3.58 5.85
N PHE A 195 -5.34 3.48 4.83
CA PHE A 195 -5.25 2.39 3.86
C PHE A 195 -3.92 2.39 3.07
N ALA A 196 -3.41 3.58 2.71
CA ALA A 196 -2.20 3.71 1.90
C ALA A 196 -0.90 3.44 2.67
N PHE A 197 -0.87 3.68 3.98
CA PHE A 197 0.30 3.49 4.84
C PHE A 197 0.45 2.08 5.43
N GLY A 198 -0.46 1.15 5.10
CA GLY A 198 -0.40 -0.24 5.59
C GLY A 198 0.88 -0.99 5.17
N GLY A 199 1.17 -2.11 5.84
CA GLY A 199 2.28 -3.00 5.49
C GLY A 199 3.63 -2.68 6.17
N GLY A 200 3.69 -1.60 6.95
CA GLY A 200 4.86 -1.28 7.77
C GLY A 200 5.11 -2.29 8.89
N GLU A 201 4.03 -2.79 9.48
CA GLU A 201 3.97 -3.80 10.52
C GLU A 201 4.57 -5.15 10.11
N HIS A 202 4.85 -5.37 8.82
CA HIS A 202 5.53 -6.57 8.33
C HIS A 202 6.90 -6.78 8.97
N ILE A 203 7.56 -5.69 9.41
CA ILE A 203 8.85 -5.80 10.09
C ILE A 203 8.75 -6.65 11.37
N ALA A 204 7.63 -6.61 12.08
CA ALA A 204 7.40 -7.40 13.28
C ALA A 204 7.20 -8.89 12.97
N VAL A 205 6.47 -9.19 11.90
CA VAL A 205 6.19 -10.56 11.47
C VAL A 205 7.48 -11.22 10.98
N VAL A 206 8.26 -10.52 10.16
CA VAL A 206 9.51 -11.02 9.59
C VAL A 206 10.63 -11.06 10.64
N ALA A 207 10.55 -10.30 11.73
CA ALA A 207 11.60 -10.32 12.76
C ALA A 207 11.85 -11.70 13.37
N GLY A 208 10.82 -12.56 13.43
CA GLY A 208 10.94 -13.95 13.86
C GLY A 208 11.76 -14.84 12.91
N GLU A 209 12.00 -14.39 11.68
CA GLU A 209 12.71 -15.11 10.61
C GLU A 209 14.10 -14.51 10.30
N VAL A 210 14.45 -13.36 10.89
CA VAL A 210 15.71 -12.63 10.62
C VAL A 210 16.87 -13.18 11.45
N LYS A 211 18.05 -13.31 10.83
CA LYS A 211 19.30 -13.58 11.57
C LYS A 211 19.70 -12.36 12.40
N HIS A 212 19.85 -12.51 13.72
CA HIS A 212 20.20 -11.44 14.67
C HIS A 212 19.22 -10.24 14.71
N PRO A 213 17.95 -10.47 15.04
CA PRO A 213 16.89 -9.44 15.00
C PRO A 213 17.22 -8.21 15.87
N ARG A 214 17.86 -8.41 17.04
CA ARG A 214 18.26 -7.31 17.95
C ARG A 214 19.17 -6.26 17.32
N ARG A 215 19.94 -6.62 16.30
CA ARG A 215 20.86 -5.68 15.61
C ARG A 215 20.22 -5.07 14.37
N PHE A 216 19.46 -5.87 13.62
CA PHE A 216 18.96 -5.46 12.30
C PHE A 216 17.63 -4.70 12.35
N ILE A 217 16.71 -5.08 13.24
CA ILE A 217 15.41 -4.40 13.38
C ILE A 217 15.57 -2.90 13.67
N PRO A 218 16.33 -2.45 14.70
CA PRO A 218 16.41 -1.03 15.01
C PRO A 218 17.10 -0.21 13.90
N ARG A 219 18.03 -0.84 13.16
CA ARG A 219 18.71 -0.21 12.02
C ARG A 219 17.80 -0.04 10.80
N CYS A 220 16.74 -0.84 10.70
CA CYS A 220 15.80 -0.78 9.59
C CYS A 220 14.61 0.15 9.89
N THR A 221 14.13 0.20 11.13
CA THR A 221 12.90 0.93 11.50
C THR A 221 12.96 2.42 11.17
N GLN A 222 13.97 3.16 11.65
CA GLN A 222 14.03 4.62 11.45
C GLN A 222 14.19 5.04 9.97
N PRO A 223 15.11 4.44 9.18
CA PRO A 223 15.25 4.84 7.78
C PRO A 223 14.01 4.53 6.93
N ILE A 224 13.30 3.43 7.23
CA ILE A 224 12.06 3.05 6.53
C ILE A 224 11.00 4.14 6.73
N PHE A 225 10.83 4.60 7.97
CA PHE A 225 9.89 5.67 8.29
C PHE A 225 10.15 6.95 7.49
N TRP A 226 11.36 7.49 7.55
CA TRP A 226 11.67 8.76 6.87
C TRP A 226 11.46 8.66 5.36
N ARG A 227 11.79 7.51 4.77
CA ARG A 227 11.51 7.26 3.35
C ARG A 227 10.00 7.26 3.08
N PHE A 228 9.19 6.58 3.90
CA PHE A 228 7.73 6.58 3.75
C PHE A 228 7.16 8.00 3.83
N CYS A 229 7.54 8.78 4.83
CA CYS A 229 7.09 10.16 4.97
C CYS A 229 7.43 11.02 3.77
N ILE A 230 8.69 11.00 3.33
CA ILE A 230 9.15 11.84 2.22
C ILE A 230 8.37 11.49 0.94
N PHE A 231 8.20 10.20 0.64
CA PHE A 231 7.48 9.82 -0.57
C PHE A 231 5.98 10.05 -0.46
N PHE A 232 5.33 9.70 0.64
CA PHE A 232 3.87 9.83 0.77
C PHE A 232 3.42 11.28 0.92
N ILE A 233 4.09 12.07 1.76
CA ILE A 233 3.78 13.50 1.94
C ILE A 233 4.26 14.30 0.72
N GLY A 234 5.46 13.99 0.21
CA GLY A 234 5.99 14.65 -0.98
C GLY A 234 5.11 14.39 -2.21
N ASN A 235 4.68 13.15 -2.43
CA ASN A 235 3.78 12.85 -3.55
C ASN A 235 2.39 13.42 -3.35
N SER A 236 1.81 13.36 -2.15
CA SER A 236 0.50 13.96 -1.91
C SER A 236 0.54 15.46 -2.24
N TRP A 237 1.60 16.16 -1.82
CA TRP A 237 1.80 17.56 -2.17
C TRP A 237 1.96 17.78 -3.69
N LEU A 238 2.83 17.00 -4.36
CA LEU A 238 3.01 17.11 -5.81
C LEU A 238 1.73 16.82 -6.61
N ILE A 239 0.94 15.84 -6.19
CA ILE A 239 -0.36 15.52 -6.81
C ILE A 239 -1.28 16.74 -6.76
N THR A 240 -1.36 17.41 -5.62
CA THR A 240 -2.26 18.57 -5.44
C THR A 240 -1.87 19.77 -6.28
N MET A 241 -0.62 19.85 -6.72
CA MET A 241 -0.14 20.88 -7.64
C MET A 241 -0.44 20.53 -9.10
N ASN A 242 -0.56 19.25 -9.45
CA ASN A 242 -0.70 18.80 -10.84
C ASN A 242 -2.15 18.51 -11.26
N VAL A 243 -3.02 18.18 -10.31
CA VAL A 243 -4.41 17.79 -10.58
C VAL A 243 -5.35 18.60 -9.69
N PRO A 244 -6.37 19.27 -10.26
CA PRO A 244 -7.39 19.93 -9.45
C PRO A 244 -8.30 18.89 -8.80
N TYR A 245 -8.77 19.17 -7.58
CA TYR A 245 -9.56 18.22 -6.82
C TYR A 245 -10.95 17.94 -7.42
N ASP A 246 -11.43 18.81 -8.31
CA ASP A 246 -12.73 18.74 -8.97
C ASP A 246 -12.64 18.10 -10.38
N ASP A 247 -11.49 17.52 -10.74
CA ASP A 247 -11.33 16.77 -11.98
C ASP A 247 -12.27 15.55 -12.02
N ASP A 248 -13.08 15.47 -13.07
CA ASP A 248 -14.01 14.35 -13.31
C ASP A 248 -13.28 13.01 -13.40
N MET A 249 -12.04 12.98 -13.91
CA MET A 249 -11.24 11.77 -14.00
C MET A 249 -10.87 11.20 -12.63
N LEU A 250 -10.87 12.00 -11.55
CA LEU A 250 -10.63 11.49 -10.18
C LEU A 250 -11.78 10.63 -9.64
N ASN A 251 -12.82 10.35 -10.45
CA ASN A 251 -13.90 9.46 -10.04
C ASN A 251 -13.44 8.00 -9.99
N ASN A 252 -13.75 7.31 -8.89
CA ASN A 252 -13.44 5.88 -8.71
C ASN A 252 -14.02 4.98 -9.82
N ASN A 253 -15.06 5.44 -10.52
CA ASN A 253 -15.62 4.73 -11.68
C ASN A 253 -14.60 4.53 -12.83
N HIS A 254 -13.54 5.34 -12.89
CA HIS A 254 -12.48 5.20 -13.88
C HIS A 254 -11.37 4.23 -13.45
N GLY A 255 -11.45 3.64 -12.25
CA GLY A 255 -10.50 2.64 -11.77
C GLY A 255 -9.07 3.18 -11.71
N SER A 256 -8.12 2.42 -12.26
CA SER A 256 -6.71 2.81 -12.40
C SER A 256 -6.52 4.18 -13.07
N LEU A 257 -7.38 4.54 -14.03
CA LEU A 257 -7.30 5.81 -14.75
C LEU A 257 -7.62 7.02 -13.86
N ALA A 258 -8.25 6.80 -12.70
CA ALA A 258 -8.47 7.83 -11.69
C ALA A 258 -7.20 8.18 -10.90
N SER A 259 -6.11 7.45 -11.13
CA SER A 259 -4.82 7.76 -10.55
C SER A 259 -4.37 9.18 -10.94
N PRO A 260 -4.09 10.06 -9.97
CA PRO A 260 -3.65 11.42 -10.27
C PRO A 260 -2.32 11.45 -11.04
N TYR A 261 -1.50 10.41 -10.89
CA TYR A 261 -0.28 10.22 -11.68
C TYR A 261 -0.58 10.00 -13.16
N ILE A 262 -1.51 9.10 -13.47
CA ILE A 262 -1.93 8.81 -14.85
C ILE A 262 -2.61 10.04 -15.47
N ILE A 263 -3.46 10.73 -14.70
CA ILE A 263 -4.11 11.98 -15.13
C ILE A 263 -3.06 13.02 -15.53
N THR A 264 -2.04 13.22 -14.70
CA THR A 264 -0.94 14.16 -14.96
C THR A 264 -0.17 13.77 -16.23
N MET A 265 0.16 12.49 -16.40
CA MET A 265 0.86 12.00 -17.60
C MET A 265 0.06 12.20 -18.88
N LYS A 266 -1.26 11.93 -18.84
CA LYS A 266 -2.16 12.15 -19.98
C LYS A 266 -2.28 13.63 -20.34
N ARG A 267 -2.47 14.50 -19.35
CA ARG A 267 -2.53 15.96 -19.53
C ARG A 267 -1.21 16.53 -20.06
N GLY A 268 -0.10 15.97 -19.59
CA GLY A 268 1.26 16.25 -20.06
C GLY A 268 1.52 15.93 -21.53
N GLY A 269 0.66 15.13 -22.16
CA GLY A 269 0.80 14.72 -23.56
C GLY A 269 1.81 13.58 -23.78
N VAL A 270 2.27 12.90 -22.72
CA VAL A 270 3.22 11.80 -22.84
C VAL A 270 2.46 10.50 -23.05
N LYS A 271 2.48 9.95 -24.27
CA LYS A 271 1.64 8.80 -24.65
C LYS A 271 2.07 7.47 -24.00
N PHE A 272 3.37 7.24 -23.82
CA PHE A 272 3.90 5.96 -23.34
C PHE A 272 3.81 5.79 -21.82
N LEU A 273 4.06 6.86 -21.04
CA LEU A 273 4.15 6.80 -19.58
C LEU A 273 2.88 6.29 -18.87
N PRO A 274 1.65 6.65 -19.30
CA PRO A 274 0.43 6.08 -18.73
C PRO A 274 0.39 4.55 -18.79
N HIS A 275 0.79 3.94 -19.92
CA HIS A 275 0.80 2.49 -20.08
C HIS A 275 1.89 1.84 -19.22
N LEU A 276 3.08 2.44 -19.18
CA LEU A 276 4.17 1.97 -18.32
C LEU A 276 3.76 1.99 -16.86
N LEU A 277 3.20 3.11 -16.38
CA LEU A 277 2.74 3.24 -15.01
C LEU A 277 1.62 2.23 -14.71
N ASN A 278 0.66 2.07 -15.60
CA ASN A 278 -0.41 1.10 -15.40
C ASN A 278 0.12 -0.35 -15.29
N ALA A 279 1.14 -0.71 -16.05
CA ALA A 279 1.81 -2.01 -15.93
C ALA A 279 2.56 -2.16 -14.60
N LEU A 280 3.20 -1.10 -14.12
CA LEU A 280 3.85 -1.08 -12.81
C LEU A 280 2.83 -1.18 -11.65
N ILE A 281 1.65 -0.57 -11.80
CA ILE A 281 0.53 -0.72 -10.86
C ILE A 281 0.05 -2.17 -10.88
N LEU A 282 -0.10 -2.81 -12.04
CA LEU A 282 -0.48 -4.23 -12.12
C LEU A 282 0.48 -5.13 -11.34
N LEU A 283 1.79 -4.93 -11.54
CA LEU A 283 2.82 -5.66 -10.80
C LEU A 283 2.74 -5.38 -9.29
N ALA A 284 2.48 -4.13 -8.91
CA ALA A 284 2.33 -3.76 -7.50
C ALA A 284 1.12 -4.42 -6.85
N VAL A 285 0.00 -4.50 -7.58
CA VAL A 285 -1.24 -5.14 -7.14
C VAL A 285 -1.07 -6.64 -6.96
N ILE A 286 -0.45 -7.33 -7.92
CA ILE A 286 -0.20 -8.78 -7.83
C ILE A 286 0.67 -9.09 -6.61
N SER A 287 1.73 -8.29 -6.39
CA SER A 287 2.58 -8.41 -5.21
C SER A 287 1.82 -8.18 -3.90
N CYS A 288 1.02 -7.10 -3.84
CA CYS A 288 0.24 -6.77 -2.64
C CYS A 288 -0.79 -7.85 -2.34
N GLY A 289 -1.56 -8.30 -3.33
CA GLY A 289 -2.53 -9.39 -3.18
C GLY A 289 -1.89 -10.70 -2.72
N ASN A 290 -0.72 -11.04 -3.24
CA ASN A 290 0.03 -12.21 -2.80
C ASN A 290 0.48 -12.08 -1.32
N SER A 291 0.97 -10.89 -0.94
CA SER A 291 1.33 -10.58 0.45
C SER A 291 0.12 -10.65 1.39
N SER A 292 -1.05 -10.19 0.95
CA SER A 292 -2.30 -10.24 1.71
C SER A 292 -2.68 -11.68 2.06
N VAL A 293 -2.62 -12.61 1.10
CA VAL A 293 -2.88 -14.04 1.34
C VAL A 293 -1.84 -14.65 2.27
N TYR A 294 -0.56 -14.31 2.05
CA TYR A 294 0.56 -14.79 2.85
C TYR A 294 0.42 -14.41 4.33
N ILE A 295 0.01 -13.17 4.59
CA ILE A 295 -0.07 -12.60 5.94
C ILE A 295 -1.34 -13.07 6.63
N ALA A 296 -2.50 -12.98 5.97
CA ALA A 296 -3.77 -13.40 6.55
C ALA A 296 -3.72 -14.85 7.07
N SER A 297 -3.19 -15.77 6.24
CA SER A 297 -3.06 -17.18 6.62
C SER A 297 -2.11 -17.39 7.81
N ARG A 298 -0.96 -16.70 7.82
CA ARG A 298 0.03 -16.79 8.91
C ARG A 298 -0.42 -16.14 10.20
N SER A 299 -1.21 -15.07 10.14
CA SER A 299 -1.81 -14.46 11.32
C SER A 299 -2.80 -15.40 11.99
N LEU A 300 -3.63 -16.11 11.21
CA LEU A 300 -4.52 -17.13 11.74
C LEU A 300 -3.76 -18.31 12.35
N VAL A 301 -2.74 -18.83 11.65
CA VAL A 301 -1.87 -19.88 12.21
C VAL A 301 -1.19 -19.42 13.50
N ALA A 302 -0.67 -18.19 13.54
CA ALA A 302 -0.03 -17.64 14.73
C ALA A 302 -1.01 -17.59 15.90
N CYS A 303 -2.25 -17.14 15.69
CA CYS A 303 -3.31 -17.16 16.70
C CYS A 303 -3.66 -18.59 17.17
N SER A 304 -3.65 -19.56 16.25
CA SER A 304 -3.93 -20.96 16.58
C SER A 304 -2.80 -21.59 17.38
N ASP A 305 -1.54 -21.29 17.05
CA ASP A 305 -0.36 -21.82 17.74
C ASP A 305 -0.29 -21.37 19.21
N ILE A 306 -0.74 -20.14 19.49
CA ILE A 306 -0.86 -19.60 20.86
C ILE A 306 -2.19 -19.94 21.54
N LYS A 307 -3.00 -20.85 20.96
CA LYS A 307 -4.27 -21.35 21.50
C LYS A 307 -5.36 -20.29 21.70
N LEU A 308 -5.32 -19.19 20.95
CA LEU A 308 -6.36 -18.16 20.98
C LEU A 308 -7.55 -18.49 20.05
N ILE A 309 -7.34 -19.34 19.04
CA ILE A 309 -8.39 -19.77 18.11
C ILE A 309 -8.39 -21.29 17.91
N HIS A 310 -9.43 -21.80 17.24
CA HIS A 310 -9.60 -23.23 17.02
C HIS A 310 -8.40 -23.86 16.27
N PRO A 311 -7.91 -25.05 16.68
CA PRO A 311 -6.71 -25.69 16.10
C PRO A 311 -6.76 -25.96 14.59
N ILE A 312 -7.94 -25.97 13.98
CA ILE A 312 -8.12 -26.16 12.53
C ILE A 312 -7.36 -25.11 11.71
N PHE A 313 -7.28 -23.87 12.22
CA PHE A 313 -6.56 -22.78 11.57
C PHE A 313 -5.04 -22.88 11.73
N GLY A 314 -4.54 -23.80 12.56
CA GLY A 314 -3.12 -24.07 12.77
C GLY A 314 -2.56 -25.18 11.86
N TRP A 315 -3.38 -25.74 10.96
CA TRP A 315 -2.97 -26.84 10.10
C TRP A 315 -1.90 -26.39 9.11
N LYS A 316 -0.76 -27.10 9.13
CA LYS A 316 0.43 -26.80 8.34
C LYS A 316 0.90 -28.05 7.62
N ASP A 317 1.45 -27.88 6.43
CA ASP A 317 2.12 -28.97 5.73
C ASP A 317 3.53 -29.26 6.29
N ARG A 318 4.23 -30.24 5.72
CA ARG A 318 5.60 -30.61 6.13
C ARG A 318 6.63 -29.48 5.97
N ALA A 319 6.34 -28.48 5.16
CA ALA A 319 7.19 -27.31 4.93
C ALA A 319 6.79 -26.10 5.81
N GLY A 320 5.78 -26.25 6.68
CA GLY A 320 5.29 -25.18 7.56
C GLY A 320 4.31 -24.21 6.89
N ARG A 321 3.78 -24.54 5.71
CA ARG A 321 2.81 -23.72 4.97
C ARG A 321 1.39 -23.94 5.51
N PRO A 322 0.62 -22.88 5.80
CA PRO A 322 -0.79 -22.98 6.21
C PRO A 322 -1.67 -23.61 5.10
N TRP A 323 -2.70 -24.38 5.50
CA TRP A 323 -3.77 -24.89 4.62
C TRP A 323 -5.01 -23.99 4.58
#